data_AF-A0A1F8QHB8-F1
#
_entry.id   AF-A0A1F8QHB8-F1
#
_cell.length_a   1.000
_cell.length_b   1.000
_cell.length_c   1.000
_cell.angle_alpha   90.00
_cell.angle_beta   90.00
_cell.angle_gamma   90.00
#
_symmetry.space_group_name_H-M   'P 1'
#
loop_
_entity.id
_entity.type
_entity.pdbx_description
1 polymer ?
#
loop_
_entity_poly.entity_id
_entity_poly.type
_entity_poly.pdbx_seq_one_letter_code
_entity_poly.pdbx_strand_id
1 'polypeptide(L)' 'MPTITLKNIPIDLYDRVKQSAAANHRSINSEVIVCLERAFLPRKVDVSGILDRARKIRELTDGYVITDEEINRLKRAGRL' A
#
# COMPACT_ATOMS: atom_id res chain seq x y z
N MET A 1 16.30 4.06 -26.72
CA MET A 1 15.34 4.01 -25.60
C MET A 1 14.83 5.42 -25.36
N PRO A 2 13.53 5.63 -25.10
CA PRO A 2 13.03 6.96 -24.75
C PRO A 2 13.69 7.44 -23.46
N THR A 3 14.13 8.69 -23.44
CA THR A 3 14.77 9.33 -22.28
C THR A 3 13.96 10.55 -21.91
N ILE A 4 13.67 10.71 -20.62
CA ILE A 4 12.94 11.86 -20.08
C ILE A 4 13.90 12.63 -19.19
N THR A 5 14.06 13.93 -19.45
CA THR A 5 14.82 14.83 -18.57
C THR A 5 13.82 15.67 -17.78
N LEU A 6 13.87 15.55 -16.46
CA LEU A 6 13.08 16.38 -15.55
C LEU A 6 13.94 17.56 -15.10
N LYS A 7 13.51 18.78 -15.42
CA LYS A 7 14.16 20.03 -14.98
C LYS A 7 13.26 20.73 -13.95
N ASN A 8 13.87 21.55 -13.09
CA ASN A 8 13.17 22.35 -12.08
C ASN A 8 12.31 21.51 -11.09
N ILE A 9 12.80 20.34 -10.69
CA ILE A 9 12.15 19.55 -9.64
C ILE A 9 12.29 20.31 -8.31
N PRO A 10 11.19 20.57 -7.57
CA PRO A 10 11.27 21.16 -6.23
C PRO A 10 12.19 20.34 -5.33
N ILE A 11 13.04 21.00 -4.53
CA ILE A 11 14.03 20.32 -3.69
C ILE A 11 13.36 19.31 -2.74
N ASP A 12 12.23 19.69 -2.16
CA ASP A 12 11.45 18.85 -1.25
C ASP A 12 10.95 17.56 -1.94
N LEU A 13 10.62 17.66 -3.23
CA LEU A 13 10.17 16.51 -4.02
C LEU A 13 11.34 15.59 -4.34
N TYR A 14 12.49 16.16 -4.72
CA TYR A 14 13.71 15.39 -4.95
C TYR A 14 14.13 14.60 -3.70
N ASP A 15 14.07 15.24 -2.53
CA ASP A 15 14.42 14.59 -1.26
C ASP A 15 13.47 13.44 -0.91
N ARG A 16 12.16 13.61 -1.13
CA ARG A 16 11.19 12.52 -0.96
C ARG A 16 11.47 11.34 -1.90
N VAL A 17 11.78 11.61 -3.16
CA VAL A 17 12.14 10.55 -4.13
C VAL A 17 13.42 9.84 -3.70
N LYS A 18 14.43 10.58 -3.23
CA LYS A 18 15.69 10.01 -2.72
C LYS A 18 15.47 9.13 -1.50
N GLN A 19 14.63 9.55 -0.55
CA GLN A 19 14.27 8.75 0.61
C GLN A 19 13.52 7.47 0.21
N SER A 20 12.54 7.57 -0.69
CA SER A 20 11.80 6.40 -1.22
C SER A 20 12.73 5.43 -1.93
N ALA A 21 13.64 5.94 -2.77
CA ALA A 21 14.64 5.13 -3.46
C ALA A 21 15.56 4.37 -2.49
N ALA A 22 16.02 5.03 -1.42
CA ALA A 22 16.82 4.38 -0.39
C ALA A 22 16.04 3.29 0.36
N ALA A 23 14.79 3.56 0.73
CA ALA A 23 13.92 2.58 1.41
C ALA A 23 13.60 1.36 0.54
N ASN A 24 13.48 1.55 -0.78
CA ASN A 24 13.21 0.48 -1.74
C ASN A 24 14.49 -0.19 -2.26
N HIS A 25 15.68 0.20 -1.78
CA HIS A 25 16.99 -0.25 -2.28
C HIS A 25 17.17 -0.11 -3.81
N ARG A 26 16.69 1.02 -4.36
CA ARG A 26 16.68 1.31 -5.79
C ARG A 26 17.44 2.59 -6.10
N SER A 27 17.88 2.73 -7.35
CA SER A 27 18.38 4.01 -7.86
C SER A 27 17.24 5.03 -7.97
N ILE A 28 17.56 6.33 -7.91
CA ILE A 28 16.58 7.40 -8.11
C ILE A 28 15.89 7.26 -9.47
N ASN A 29 16.63 6.92 -10.53
CA ASN A 29 16.05 6.70 -11.86
C ASN A 29 15.02 5.56 -11.86
N SER A 30 15.37 4.43 -11.23
CA SER A 30 14.45 3.28 -11.11
C SER A 30 13.22 3.62 -10.26
N GLU A 31 13.38 4.42 -9.21
CA GLU A 31 12.26 4.87 -8.39
C GLU A 31 11.31 5.79 -9.17
N VAL A 32 11.85 6.74 -9.94
CA VAL A 32 11.05 7.62 -10.80
C VAL A 32 10.29 6.80 -11.85
N ILE A 33 10.92 5.80 -12.46
CA ILE A 33 10.24 4.88 -13.39
C ILE A 33 9.07 4.18 -12.69
N VAL A 34 9.28 3.64 -11.49
CA VAL A 34 8.23 2.96 -10.71
C VAL A 34 7.10 3.91 -10.31
N CYS A 35 7.41 5.16 -9.96
CA CYS A 35 6.39 6.18 -9.71
C CYS A 35 5.56 6.47 -10.96
N LEU A 36 6.20 6.61 -12.13
CA LEU A 36 5.52 6.82 -13.41
C LEU A 36 4.66 5.60 -13.79
N GLU A 37 5.20 4.39 -13.65
CA GLU A 37 4.46 3.14 -13.86
C GLU A 37 3.22 3.08 -12.96
N ARG A 38 3.34 3.41 -11.67
CA ARG A 38 2.19 3.45 -10.75
C ARG A 38 1.15 4.52 -11.10
N ALA A 39 1.57 5.63 -11.68
CA ALA A 39 0.69 6.74 -12.04
C ALA A 39 -0.04 6.51 -13.36
N PHE A 40 0.63 5.92 -14.35
CA PHE A 40 0.12 5.77 -15.72
C PHE A 40 -0.39 4.36 -16.05
N LEU A 41 0.10 3.32 -15.38
CA LEU A 41 -0.43 1.98 -15.58
C LEU A 41 -1.66 1.79 -14.68
N PRO A 42 -2.78 1.29 -15.23
CA PRO A 42 -3.87 0.84 -14.39
C PRO A 42 -3.30 -0.21 -13.45
N ARG A 43 -3.39 0.04 -12.14
CA ARG A 43 -2.92 -0.87 -11.11
C ARG A 43 -3.60 -2.21 -11.38
N LYS A 44 -2.86 -3.20 -11.92
CA LYS A 44 -3.37 -4.57 -12.01
C LYS A 44 -3.68 -4.96 -10.58
N VAL A 45 -4.96 -4.97 -10.25
CA VAL A 45 -5.44 -5.47 -8.97
C VAL A 45 -5.02 -6.93 -8.98
N ASP A 46 -4.04 -7.26 -8.14
CA ASP A 46 -3.62 -8.64 -7.92
C ASP A 46 -4.72 -9.33 -7.12
N VAL A 47 -5.77 -9.76 -7.83
CA VAL A 47 -6.95 -10.41 -7.25
C VAL A 47 -6.52 -11.63 -6.46
N SER A 48 -5.55 -12.41 -6.98
CA SER A 48 -4.93 -13.53 -6.27
C SER A 48 -4.30 -13.11 -4.95
N GLY A 49 -3.43 -12.10 -4.95
CA GLY A 49 -2.78 -11.63 -3.73
C GLY A 49 -3.76 -11.06 -2.69
N ILE A 50 -4.85 -10.44 -3.15
CA ILE A 50 -5.93 -9.97 -2.26
C ILE A 50 -6.67 -11.15 -1.63
N LEU A 51 -7.03 -12.16 -2.44
CA LEU A 51 -7.72 -13.35 -1.95
C LEU A 51 -6.86 -14.15 -0.97
N ASP A 52 -5.56 -14.30 -1.25
CA ASP A 52 -4.62 -14.99 -0.36
C ASP A 52 -4.44 -14.24 0.96
N ARG A 53 -4.35 -12.91 0.92
CA ARG A 53 -4.31 -12.10 2.13
C ARG A 53 -5.61 -12.21 2.94
N ALA A 54 -6.76 -12.19 2.26
CA ALA A 54 -8.06 -12.37 2.91
C ALA A 54 -8.18 -13.75 3.55
N ARG A 55 -7.67 -14.81 2.90
CA ARG A 55 -7.64 -16.17 3.46
C ARG A 55 -6.78 -16.25 4.72
N LYS A 56 -5.56 -15.70 4.68
CA LYS A 56 -4.68 -15.64 5.87
C LYS A 56 -5.34 -14.93 7.06
N ILE A 57 -6.02 -13.81 6.81
CA ILE A 57 -6.73 -13.08 7.87
C ILE A 57 -7.89 -13.92 8.44
N ARG A 58 -8.62 -14.64 7.58
CA ARG A 58 -9.69 -15.55 8.02
C ARG A 58 -9.15 -16.70 8.86
N GLU A 59 -8.05 -17.33 8.44
CA GLU A 59 -7.39 -18.39 9.22
C GLU A 59 -7.01 -17.91 10.64
N LEU A 60 -6.52 -16.68 10.77
CA LEU A 60 -6.20 -16.08 12.07
C LEU A 60 -7.43 -15.86 12.97
N THR A 61 -8.63 -15.79 12.38
CA THR A 61 -9.89 -15.48 13.09
C THR A 61 -10.85 -16.68 13.12
N ASP A 62 -10.47 -17.81 12.53
CA ASP A 62 -11.33 -18.98 12.30
C ASP A 62 -11.86 -19.60 13.62
N GLY A 63 -11.12 -19.43 14.71
CA GLY A 63 -11.49 -19.93 16.03
C GLY A 63 -12.49 -19.07 16.81
N TYR A 64 -12.88 -17.88 16.31
CA TYR A 64 -13.74 -16.97 17.05
C TYR A 64 -14.75 -16.26 16.15
N VAL A 65 -15.95 -16.83 16.07
CA VAL A 65 -17.10 -16.21 15.39
C VAL A 65 -17.77 -15.23 16.36
N ILE A 66 -17.62 -13.94 16.08
CA ILE A 66 -18.30 -12.88 16.83
C ILE A 66 -19.73 -12.76 16.32
N THR A 67 -20.72 -12.92 17.20
CA THR A 67 -22.12 -12.71 16.87
C THR A 67 -22.48 -11.22 16.88
N ASP A 68 -23.54 -10.84 16.18
CA ASP A 68 -24.03 -9.45 16.18
C ASP A 68 -24.36 -8.95 17.60
N GLU A 69 -24.86 -9.84 18.47
CA GLU A 69 -25.13 -9.55 19.88
C GLU A 69 -23.83 -9.23 20.65
N GLU A 70 -22.78 -10.03 20.44
CA GLU A 70 -21.45 -9.85 21.03
C GLU A 70 -20.84 -8.50 20.59
N ILE A 71 -20.94 -8.17 19.29
CA ILE A 71 -20.51 -6.87 18.73
C ILE A 71 -21.25 -5.72 19.41
N ASN A 72 -22.58 -5.83 19.52
CA ASN A 72 -23.40 -4.77 20.10
C ASN A 72 -23.13 -4.57 21.59
N ARG A 73 -22.87 -5.65 22.33
CA ARG A 73 -22.45 -5.61 23.73
C ARG A 73 -21.10 -4.90 23.88
N LEU A 74 -20.10 -5.27 23.08
CA LEU A 74 -18.76 -4.66 23.11
C LEU A 74 -18.77 -3.18 22.73
N LYS A 75 -19.55 -2.79 21.71
CA LYS A 75 -19.76 -1.38 21.33
C LYS A 75 -20.34 -0.53 22.46
N ARG A 76 -21.25 -1.10 23.26
CA ARG A 76 -21.87 -0.42 24.40
C ARG A 76 -20.94 -0.35 25.61
N ALA A 77 -20.15 -1.39 25.85
CA ALA A 77 -19.20 -1.44 26.97
C ALA A 77 -18.10 -0.38 26.88
N GLY A 78 -17.62 -0.04 25.69
CA GLY A 78 -16.61 1.00 25.47
C GLY A 78 -17.14 2.44 25.40
N ARG A 79 -18.43 2.66 25.69
CA ARG A 79 -19.10 3.97 25.61
C ARG A 79 -19.44 4.55 27.00
N LEU A 80 -19.02 3.87 28.06
CA LEU A 80 -18.96 4.35 29.44
C LEU A 80 -17.71 5.22 29.63
#